data_AF-A0ABD0LKR7-F1
#
_entry.id   AF-A0ABD0LKR7-F1
#
_cell.length_a   1.000
_cell.length_b   1.000
_cell.length_c   1.000
_cell.angle_alpha   90.00
_cell.angle_beta   90.00
_cell.angle_gamma   90.00
#
_symmetry.space_group_name_H-M   'P 1'
#
loop_
_entity.id
_entity.type
_entity.pdbx_description
1 polymer ?
#
loop_
_entity_poly.entity_id
_entity_poly.type
_entity_poly.pdbx_seq_one_letter_code
_entity_poly.pdbx_strand_id
1 'polypeptide(L)'
;MCTRSIYRGRKEKRKKWLKGGSAAHNALKTVVLDKRLVYDIRNLSQFLQTGAIEVYHSLMTKYVAKRQAFDPKVMEARTCLAAIDHNSSLGREQTEMSLKNRGEDV
;
A
#
# COMPACT_ATOMS: atom_id res chain seq x y z
N MET A 1 -12.14 -25.78 21.27
CA MET A 1 -11.04 -25.36 20.38
C MET A 1 -11.60 -25.18 18.98
N CYS A 2 -12.10 -23.98 18.66
CA CYS A 2 -12.67 -23.70 17.32
C CYS A 2 -11.52 -23.52 16.32
N THR A 3 -11.37 -24.46 15.39
CA THR A 3 -10.43 -24.34 14.27
C THR A 3 -11.01 -23.40 13.22
N ARG A 4 -10.52 -22.17 13.20
CA ARG A 4 -10.78 -21.18 12.15
C ARG A 4 -10.12 -21.67 10.85
N SER A 5 -10.80 -22.56 10.13
CA SER A 5 -10.39 -23.03 8.80
C SER A 5 -10.53 -21.88 7.79
N ILE A 6 -9.48 -21.06 7.67
CA ILE A 6 -9.31 -20.14 6.55
C ILE A 6 -8.05 -20.57 5.81
N TYR A 7 -8.20 -21.61 4.99
CA TYR A 7 -7.28 -21.88 3.89
C TYR A 7 -8.12 -22.21 2.65
N ARG A 8 -8.74 -21.17 2.07
CA ARG A 8 -9.41 -21.24 0.77
C ARG A 8 -8.33 -21.23 -0.33
N GLY A 9 -7.66 -22.37 -0.49
CA GLY A 9 -6.56 -22.56 -1.43
C GLY A 9 -7.02 -22.69 -2.88
N ARG A 10 -6.53 -21.78 -3.74
CA ARG A 10 -6.26 -21.88 -5.19
C ARG A 10 -7.30 -22.45 -6.18
N LYS A 11 -8.44 -23.03 -5.80
CA LYS A 11 -9.39 -23.67 -6.75
C LYS A 11 -10.39 -22.70 -7.41
N GLU A 12 -10.44 -21.43 -7.03
CA GLU A 12 -11.43 -20.47 -7.55
C GLU A 12 -11.01 -19.74 -8.84
N LYS A 13 -9.73 -19.75 -9.20
CA LYS A 13 -9.21 -19.01 -10.36
C LYS A 13 -9.75 -19.50 -11.71
N ARG A 14 -10.38 -20.69 -11.76
CA ARG A 14 -10.91 -21.31 -12.98
C ARG A 14 -12.43 -21.29 -13.07
N LYS A 15 -13.15 -20.70 -12.10
CA LYS A 15 -14.61 -20.53 -12.21
C LYS A 15 -14.91 -19.33 -13.11
N LYS A 16 -15.50 -19.58 -14.27
CA LYS A 16 -16.08 -18.54 -15.14
C LYS A 16 -17.42 -18.12 -14.52
N TRP A 17 -17.39 -17.07 -13.71
CA TRP A 17 -18.58 -16.52 -13.02
C TRP A 17 -19.57 -15.88 -13.98
N LEU A 18 -19.08 -15.38 -15.13
CA LEU A 18 -19.91 -14.83 -16.19
C LEU A 18 -19.53 -15.48 -17.52
N LYS A 19 -20.55 -15.76 -18.34
CA LYS A 19 -20.37 -16.14 -19.74
C LYS A 19 -19.99 -14.91 -20.54
N GLY A 20 -18.89 -14.98 -21.29
CA GLY A 20 -18.46 -13.91 -22.19
C GLY A 20 -19.56 -13.56 -23.20
N GLY A 21 -19.80 -12.27 -23.40
CA GLY A 21 -20.86 -11.78 -24.28
C GLY A 21 -22.29 -11.89 -23.73
N SER A 22 -22.49 -12.41 -22.51
CA SER A 22 -23.81 -12.32 -21.85
C SER A 22 -24.20 -10.87 -21.55
N ALA A 23 -25.50 -10.60 -21.41
CA ALA A 23 -25.99 -9.27 -21.03
C ALA A 23 -25.36 -8.78 -19.71
N ALA A 24 -25.21 -9.68 -18.73
CA ALA A 24 -24.53 -9.38 -17.47
C ALA A 24 -23.03 -9.06 -17.67
N HIS A 25 -22.34 -9.73 -18.59
CA HIS A 25 -20.94 -9.45 -18.92
C HIS A 25 -20.78 -8.08 -19.57
N ASN A 26 -21.66 -7.72 -20.50
CA ASN A 26 -21.63 -6.42 -21.17
C ASN A 26 -21.97 -5.28 -20.20
N ALA A 27 -22.96 -5.47 -19.32
CA ALA A 27 -23.29 -4.50 -18.28
C ALA A 27 -22.10 -4.26 -17.33
N LEU A 28 -21.45 -5.34 -16.86
CA LEU A 28 -20.26 -5.24 -16.03
C LEU A 28 -19.12 -4.53 -16.78
N LYS A 29 -18.92 -4.85 -18.06
CA LYS A 29 -17.89 -4.23 -18.89
C LYS A 29 -18.12 -2.72 -19.04
N THR A 30 -19.37 -2.28 -19.23
CA THR A 30 -19.72 -0.86 -19.32
C THR A 30 -19.39 -0.12 -18.02
N VAL A 31 -19.71 -0.70 -16.87
CA VAL A 31 -19.44 -0.08 -15.56
C VAL A 31 -17.94 -0.04 -15.25
N VAL A 32 -17.25 -1.16 -15.42
CA VAL A 32 -15.81 -1.28 -15.08
C VAL A 32 -14.92 -0.46 -16.02
N LEU A 33 -15.28 -0.36 -17.30
CA LEU A 33 -14.53 0.41 -18.28
C LEU A 33 -15.00 1.87 -18.40
N ASP A 34 -15.89 2.33 -17.52
CA ASP A 34 -16.24 3.75 -17.48
C ASP A 34 -14.98 4.58 -17.19
N LYS A 35 -14.70 5.53 -18.07
CA LYS A 35 -13.54 6.42 -17.96
C LYS A 35 -13.53 7.19 -16.64
N ARG A 36 -14.72 7.54 -16.12
CA ARG A 36 -14.87 8.21 -14.83
C ARG A 36 -14.38 7.31 -13.70
N LEU A 37 -14.87 6.07 -13.65
CA LEU A 37 -14.45 5.10 -12.64
C LEU A 37 -12.95 4.81 -12.69
N VAL A 38 -12.36 4.63 -13.88
CA VAL A 38 -10.92 4.39 -14.02
C VAL A 38 -10.10 5.59 -13.54
N TYR A 39 -10.57 6.80 -13.82
CA TYR A 39 -9.94 8.03 -13.34
C TYR A 39 -10.04 8.16 -11.81
N ASP A 40 -11.22 7.90 -11.26
CA ASP A 40 -11.47 7.95 -9.82
C ASP A 40 -10.64 6.91 -9.06
N ILE A 41 -10.53 5.68 -9.58
CA ILE A 41 -9.69 4.64 -8.97
C ILE A 41 -8.21 5.07 -8.94
N ARG A 42 -7.71 5.69 -10.02
CA ARG A 42 -6.34 6.20 -10.07
C ARG A 42 -6.11 7.28 -9.02
N ASN A 43 -7.05 8.20 -8.87
CA ASN A 43 -6.97 9.26 -7.87
C ASN A 43 -7.06 8.67 -6.45
N LEU A 44 -7.99 7.75 -6.20
CA LEU A 44 -8.14 7.05 -4.93
C LEU A 44 -6.88 6.26 -4.56
N SER A 45 -6.20 5.65 -5.53
CA SER A 45 -4.94 4.93 -5.28
C SER A 45 -3.85 5.85 -4.70
N GLN A 46 -3.80 7.12 -5.11
CA GLN A 46 -2.83 8.09 -4.56
C GLN A 46 -3.16 8.47 -3.12
N PHE A 47 -4.45 8.60 -2.78
CA PHE A 47 -4.90 8.90 -1.42
C PHE A 47 -4.78 7.71 -0.46
N LEU A 48 -4.93 6.48 -0.97
CA LEU A 48 -4.86 5.27 -0.15
C LEU A 48 -3.42 4.80 0.10
N GLN A 49 -2.46 5.23 -0.71
CA GLN A 49 -1.07 4.84 -0.54
C GLN A 49 -0.42 5.66 0.59
N THR A 50 -0.66 5.26 1.83
CA THR A 50 -0.08 5.84 3.05
C THR A 50 1.40 5.51 3.26
N GLY A 51 2.05 4.82 2.32
CA GLY A 51 3.41 4.32 2.46
C GLY A 51 4.44 5.40 2.83
N ALA A 52 4.36 6.60 2.23
CA ALA A 52 5.27 7.69 2.56
C ALA A 52 5.09 8.17 4.02
N ILE A 53 3.84 8.29 4.48
CA ILE A 53 3.51 8.68 5.86
C ILE A 53 3.92 7.58 6.84
N GLU A 54 3.76 6.32 6.47
CA GLU A 54 4.17 5.16 7.28
C GLU A 54 5.69 5.09 7.46
N VAL A 55 6.46 5.38 6.40
CA VAL A 55 7.92 5.48 6.46
C VAL A 55 8.35 6.61 7.38
N TYR A 56 7.75 7.79 7.23
CA TYR A 56 8.01 8.93 8.12
C TYR A 56 7.67 8.61 9.58
N HIS A 57 6.51 8.01 9.85
CA HIS A 57 6.06 7.67 11.22
C HIS A 57 6.94 6.60 11.88
N SER A 58 7.43 5.65 11.07
CA SER A 58 8.38 4.64 11.53
C SER A 58 9.72 5.26 11.91
N LEU A 59 10.23 6.18 11.08
CA LEU A 59 11.44 6.95 11.36
C LEU A 59 11.26 7.86 12.58
N MET A 60 10.11 8.52 12.70
CA MET A 60 9.81 9.39 13.84
C MET A 60 9.84 8.64 15.18
N THR A 61 9.44 7.36 15.19
CA THR A 61 9.48 6.52 16.40
C THR A 61 10.90 6.31 16.95
N LYS A 62 11.94 6.42 16.11
CA LYS A 62 13.36 6.39 16.54
C LYS A 62 13.73 7.59 17.40
N TYR A 63 13.18 8.76 17.07
CA TYR A 63 13.46 10.01 17.77
C TYR A 63 12.49 10.24 18.93
N VAL A 64 11.22 9.90 18.74
CA VAL A 64 10.14 10.09 19.70
C VAL A 64 9.52 8.74 20.04
N ALA A 65 9.96 8.15 21.15
CA ALA A 65 9.42 6.89 21.61
C ALA A 65 7.98 7.07 22.12
N LYS A 66 7.01 6.34 21.55
CA LYS A 66 5.57 6.46 21.86
C LYS A 66 5.19 6.24 23.33
N ARG A 67 6.05 5.57 24.10
CA ARG A 67 5.81 5.19 25.50
C ARG A 67 6.55 6.08 26.50
N GLN A 68 7.26 7.10 26.03
CA GLN A 68 7.99 8.03 26.88
C GLN A 68 7.37 9.42 26.75
N ALA A 69 7.06 10.03 27.88
CA ALA A 69 6.65 11.43 27.91
C ALA A 69 7.91 12.30 27.88
N PHE A 70 7.91 13.30 27.01
CA PHE A 70 8.96 14.30 26.94
C PHE A 70 8.32 15.68 27.13
N ASP A 71 9.10 16.63 27.62
CA ASP A 71 8.67 18.02 27.66
C ASP A 71 8.34 18.53 26.25
N PRO A 72 7.37 19.45 26.10
CA PRO A 72 6.95 19.96 24.80
C PRO A 72 8.12 20.47 23.93
N LYS A 73 9.09 21.16 24.54
CA LYS A 73 10.29 21.66 23.85
C LYS A 73 11.18 20.54 23.31
N VAL A 74 11.28 19.44 24.07
CA VAL A 74 12.06 18.26 23.69
C VAL A 74 11.34 17.48 22.58
N MET A 75 10.01 17.39 22.64
CA MET A 75 9.19 16.82 21.56
C MET A 75 9.37 17.59 20.26
N GLU A 76 9.30 18.92 20.31
CA GLU A 76 9.47 19.80 19.15
C GLU A 76 10.86 19.58 18.50
N ALA A 77 11.93 19.69 19.29
CA ALA A 77 13.29 19.50 18.80
C ALA A 77 13.50 18.11 18.16
N ARG A 78 12.96 17.05 18.78
CA ARG A 78 13.08 15.66 18.26
C ARG A 78 12.26 15.44 16.99
N THR A 79 11.09 16.08 16.89
CA THR A 79 10.25 16.02 15.69
C THR A 79 10.91 16.75 14.52
N CYS A 80 11.51 17.93 14.77
CA CYS A 80 12.31 18.64 13.78
C CYS A 80 13.50 17.80 13.31
N LEU A 81 14.20 17.14 14.23
CA LEU A 81 15.33 16.27 13.88
C LEU A 81 14.89 15.07 13.00
N ALA A 82 13.74 14.46 13.31
CA ALA A 82 13.17 13.39 12.49
C ALA A 82 12.79 13.87 11.08
N ALA A 83 12.25 15.09 10.94
CA ALA A 83 11.94 15.69 9.64
C ALA A 83 13.20 15.94 8.81
N ILE A 84 14.27 16.47 9.43
CA ILE A 84 15.56 16.69 8.75
C ILE A 84 16.16 15.36 8.28
N ASP A 85 16.18 14.34 9.14
CA ASP A 85 16.73 13.01 8.81
C ASP A 85 15.94 12.35 7.67
N HIS A 86 14.60 12.44 7.71
CA HIS A 86 13.74 11.95 6.64
C HIS A 86 14.03 12.67 5.30
N ASN A 87 14.08 14.00 5.32
CA ASN A 87 14.37 14.78 4.11
C ASN A 87 15.76 14.47 3.53
N SER A 88 16.76 14.25 4.39
CA SER A 88 18.10 13.84 3.95
C SER A 88 18.13 12.43 3.35
N SER A 89 17.22 11.55 3.78
CA SER A 89 17.11 10.17 3.33
C SER A 89 16.35 10.02 2.02
N LEU A 90 15.46 10.97 1.67
CA LEU A 90 14.75 11.00 0.38
C LEU A 90 15.67 11.26 -0.83
N GLY A 91 16.83 11.88 -0.60
CA GLY A 91 17.86 12.11 -1.63
C GLY A 91 18.78 10.91 -1.86
N ARG A 92 18.67 9.86 -1.05
CA ARG A 92 19.36 8.59 -1.31
C ARG A 92 18.44 7.78 -2.21
N GLU A 93 18.92 7.39 -3.40
CA GLU A 93 18.20 6.45 -4.26
C GLU A 93 17.72 5.28 -3.40
N GLN A 94 16.41 5.16 -3.29
CA GLN A 94 15.80 4.01 -2.64
C GLN A 94 16.37 2.80 -3.36
N THR A 95 17.12 1.96 -2.64
CA THR A 95 17.56 0.69 -3.19
C THR A 95 16.28 -0.05 -3.53
N GLU A 96 15.89 -0.02 -4.80
CA GLU A 96 14.86 -0.89 -5.32
C GLU A 96 15.35 -2.27 -4.94
N MET A 97 14.71 -2.87 -3.92
CA MET A 97 14.85 -4.29 -3.64
C MET A 97 14.30 -4.96 -4.88
N SER A 98 15.21 -5.16 -5.82
CA SER A 98 14.97 -5.67 -7.15
C SER A 98 14.12 -6.91 -7.01
N LEU A 99 12.87 -6.83 -7.45
CA LEU A 99 12.05 -7.99 -7.78
C LEU A 99 12.60 -8.64 -9.07
N LYS A 100 13.92 -8.74 -9.22
CA LYS A 100 14.59 -9.52 -10.26
C LYS A 100 15.01 -10.83 -9.62
N ASN A 101 14.05 -11.74 -9.49
CA ASN A 101 14.25 -13.19 -9.31
C ASN A 101 12.89 -13.89 -9.46
N ARG A 102 12.25 -13.74 -10.62
CA ARG A 102 11.12 -14.60 -10.99
C ARG A 102 10.88 -14.59 -12.50
N GLY A 103 11.76 -15.25 -13.24
CA GLY A 103 11.53 -15.51 -14.65
C GLY A 103 12.79 -15.79 -15.47
N GLU A 104 13.58 -16.78 -15.05
CA GLU A 104 14.48 -17.49 -15.97
C GLU A 104 14.26 -18.98 -15.75
N ASP A 105 13.24 -19.51 -16.43
CA ASP A 105 13.10 -20.93 -16.75
C ASP A 105 12.59 -20.95 -18.20
N VAL A 106 13.52 -21.01 -19.17
CA VAL A 106 13.26 -21.36 -20.58
C VAL A 106 13.66 -22.81 -20.78
#